data_AF-A0AAJ0V3T2-F1
#
_entry.id   AF-A0AAJ0V3T2-F1
#
_cell.length_a   1.000
_cell.length_b   1.000
_cell.length_c   1.000
_cell.angle_alpha   90.00
_cell.angle_beta   90.00
_cell.angle_gamma   90.00
#
_symmetry.space_group_name_H-M   'P 1'
#
loop_
_entity.id
_entity.type
_entity.pdbx_description
1 polymer ?
#
loop_
_entity_poly.entity_id
_entity_poly.type
_entity_poly.pdbx_seq_one_letter_code
_entity_poly.pdbx_strand_id
1 'polypeptide(L)'
;MIPCDVCQPLLAERHPESGDVPLDALGKPTKLRPLFRKPLMIGKFRCRACGANWIRESDASAPGQVHWLFLGDATSILEPSARKRPPSSAERSAAAEPHAPPAGAEQAA
;
A
#
# COMPACT_ATOMS: atom_id res chain seq x y z
N MET A 1 -6.53 -1.82 1.07
CA MET A 1 -6.65 -1.09 -0.21
C MET A 1 -6.89 -2.13 -1.31
N ILE A 2 -7.78 -1.84 -2.27
CA ILE A 2 -7.99 -2.68 -3.45
C ILE A 2 -6.91 -2.31 -4.48
N PRO A 3 -6.16 -3.26 -5.06
CA PRO A 3 -5.15 -2.96 -6.08
C PRO A 3 -5.84 -2.42 -7.35
N CYS A 4 -5.25 -1.41 -7.98
CA CYS A 4 -5.73 -0.92 -9.28
C CYS A 4 -5.35 -1.85 -10.44
N ASP A 5 -5.87 -1.59 -11.63
CA ASP A 5 -5.61 -2.38 -12.84
C ASP A 5 -4.12 -2.46 -13.23
N VAL A 6 -3.29 -1.49 -12.77
CA VAL A 6 -1.83 -1.54 -12.92
C VAL A 6 -1.18 -2.48 -11.88
N CYS A 7 -1.70 -2.47 -10.66
CA CYS A 7 -1.15 -3.26 -9.54
C CYS A 7 -1.61 -4.72 -9.59
N GLN A 8 -2.78 -4.98 -10.15
CA GLN A 8 -3.43 -6.28 -10.15
C GLN A 8 -2.66 -7.34 -10.97
N PRO A 9 -2.11 -7.04 -12.17
CA PRO A 9 -1.24 -7.97 -12.90
C PRO A 9 0.05 -8.29 -12.14
N LEU A 10 0.68 -7.30 -11.50
CA LEU A 10 1.90 -7.50 -10.71
C LEU A 10 1.68 -8.39 -9.47
N LEU A 11 0.45 -8.41 -8.94
CA LEU A 11 0.03 -9.31 -7.88
C LEU A 11 -0.29 -10.72 -8.41
N ALA A 12 -0.83 -10.83 -9.62
CA ALA A 12 -1.33 -12.08 -10.19
C ALA A 12 -0.28 -12.87 -10.98
N GLU A 13 0.67 -12.18 -11.63
CA GLU A 13 1.67 -12.81 -12.48
C GLU A 13 2.93 -13.20 -11.71
N ARG A 14 3.53 -14.32 -12.14
CA ARG A 14 4.97 -14.58 -11.98
C ARG A 14 5.73 -13.59 -12.86
N HIS A 15 5.81 -12.36 -12.36
CA HIS A 15 6.79 -11.31 -12.60
C HIS A 15 7.30 -11.17 -14.05
N PRO A 16 6.84 -10.17 -14.82
CA PRO A 16 7.51 -9.83 -16.06
C PRO A 16 8.96 -9.45 -15.78
N GLU A 17 9.90 -10.06 -16.53
CA GLU A 17 11.32 -9.73 -16.46
C GLU A 17 11.59 -8.28 -16.88
N SER A 18 10.65 -7.68 -17.65
CA SER A 18 10.81 -6.37 -18.27
C SER A 18 10.39 -5.23 -17.34
N GLY A 19 11.22 -4.19 -17.33
CA GLY A 19 11.05 -2.94 -16.58
C GLY A 19 9.93 -2.01 -17.08
N ASP A 20 9.01 -2.51 -17.91
CA ASP A 20 7.89 -1.74 -18.49
C ASP A 20 6.68 -1.66 -17.57
N VAL A 21 6.91 -1.83 -16.26
CA VAL A 21 5.86 -1.64 -15.27
C VAL A 21 5.69 -0.14 -15.03
N PRO A 22 4.48 0.43 -15.07
CA PRO A 22 4.26 1.86 -14.86
C PRO A 22 4.36 2.25 -13.37
N LEU A 23 5.52 1.98 -12.78
CA LEU A 23 5.92 2.38 -11.44
C LEU A 23 7.12 3.33 -11.52
N ASP A 24 7.11 4.35 -10.66
CA ASP A 24 8.23 5.26 -10.48
C ASP A 24 9.22 4.70 -9.46
N ALA A 25 10.50 4.65 -9.81
CA ALA A 25 11.55 4.29 -8.86
C ALA A 25 11.71 5.35 -7.77
N LEU A 26 11.64 4.92 -6.52
CA LEU A 26 11.82 5.76 -5.33
C LEU A 26 13.30 5.70 -4.89
N GLY A 27 14.14 6.40 -5.64
CA GLY A 27 15.56 6.55 -5.33
C GLY A 27 16.43 5.38 -5.80
N LYS A 28 17.64 5.28 -5.23
CA LYS A 28 18.65 4.31 -5.64
C LYS A 28 18.39 2.94 -5.00
N PRO A 29 18.51 1.83 -5.76
CA PRO A 29 18.44 0.50 -5.18
C PRO A 29 19.45 0.28 -4.05
N THR A 30 19.01 -0.37 -2.99
CA THR A 30 19.84 -0.70 -1.84
C THR A 30 20.48 -2.07 -2.03
N LYS A 31 21.79 -2.18 -1.77
CA LYS A 31 22.53 -3.44 -1.76
C LYS A 31 22.49 -4.06 -0.37
N LEU A 32 21.90 -5.24 -0.25
CA LEU A 32 21.92 -6.04 0.96
C LEU A 32 22.94 -7.18 0.82
N ARG A 33 23.47 -7.64 1.97
CA ARG A 33 24.50 -8.70 2.11
C ARG A 33 25.88 -8.34 1.54
N PRO A 34 26.59 -7.33 2.08
CA PRO A 34 27.91 -6.92 1.57
C PRO A 34 29.07 -7.87 1.91
N LEU A 35 28.87 -8.90 2.74
CA LEU A 35 29.94 -9.80 3.20
C LEU A 35 30.06 -11.03 2.29
N PHE A 36 30.98 -10.98 1.32
CA PHE A 36 31.43 -12.09 0.43
C PHE A 36 30.33 -12.90 -0.28
N ARG A 37 29.06 -12.49 -0.19
CA ARG A 37 27.92 -13.09 -0.88
C ARG A 37 27.49 -12.16 -2.00
N LYS A 38 26.90 -12.75 -3.04
CA LYS A 38 26.31 -11.96 -4.12
C LYS A 38 25.18 -11.10 -3.53
N PRO A 39 25.14 -9.80 -3.88
CA PRO A 39 24.25 -8.86 -3.23
C PRO A 39 22.80 -9.16 -3.60
N LEU A 40 21.92 -8.91 -2.65
CA LEU A 40 20.48 -8.81 -2.90
C LEU A 40 20.15 -7.33 -3.13
N MET A 41 19.59 -7.02 -4.28
CA MET A 41 19.25 -5.65 -4.67
C MET A 41 17.78 -5.40 -4.34
N ILE A 42 17.54 -4.36 -3.54
CA ILE A 42 16.20 -3.91 -3.17
C ILE A 42 15.90 -2.56 -3.84
N GLY A 43 14.93 -2.52 -4.74
CA GLY A 43 14.40 -1.28 -5.31
C GLY A 43 13.03 -0.95 -4.71
N LYS A 44 12.79 0.33 -4.42
CA LYS A 44 11.47 0.82 -3.99
C LYS A 44 10.78 1.51 -5.15
N PHE A 45 9.47 1.35 -5.26
CA PHE A 45 8.69 1.83 -6.38
C PHE A 45 7.34 2.38 -5.93
N ARG A 46 6.76 3.31 -6.69
CA ARG A 46 5.40 3.82 -6.47
C ARG A 46 4.57 3.72 -7.75
N CYS A 47 3.36 3.19 -7.63
CA CYS A 47 2.41 3.16 -8.73
C CYS A 47 1.97 4.57 -9.12
N ARG A 48 2.06 4.91 -10.41
CA ARG A 48 1.59 6.20 -10.94
C ARG A 48 0.08 6.38 -10.84
N ALA A 49 -0.68 5.29 -10.97
CA ALA A 49 -2.14 5.32 -11.03
C ALA A 49 -2.77 5.46 -9.64
N CYS A 50 -2.40 4.59 -8.69
CA CYS A 50 -3.02 4.57 -7.37
C CYS A 50 -2.12 5.05 -6.22
N GLY A 51 -0.86 5.38 -6.49
CA GLY A 51 0.09 5.82 -5.45
C GLY A 51 0.60 4.71 -4.54
N ALA A 52 0.18 3.45 -4.74
CA ALA A 52 0.63 2.34 -3.90
C ALA A 52 2.13 2.09 -4.02
N ASN A 53 2.74 1.73 -2.90
CA ASN A 53 4.16 1.43 -2.79
C ASN A 53 4.44 -0.05 -3.08
N TRP A 54 5.61 -0.27 -3.65
CA TRP A 54 6.10 -1.57 -4.08
C TRP A 54 7.58 -1.73 -3.74
N ILE A 55 8.00 -2.97 -3.51
CA ILE A 55 9.40 -3.35 -3.43
C ILE A 55 9.70 -4.37 -4.54
N ARG A 56 10.82 -4.19 -5.23
CA ARG A 56 11.42 -5.16 -6.13
C ARG A 56 12.68 -5.73 -5.49
N GLU A 57 12.73 -7.04 -5.34
CA GLU A 57 13.91 -7.76 -4.89
C GLU A 57 14.50 -8.51 -6.07
N SER A 58 15.83 -8.44 -6.23
CA SER A 58 16.53 -9.25 -7.22
C SER A 58 17.84 -9.78 -6.63
N ASP A 59 18.06 -11.08 -6.74
CA ASP A 59 19.27 -11.73 -6.23
C ASP A 59 20.31 -11.89 -7.35
N ALA A 60 21.50 -11.31 -7.18
CA ALA A 60 22.59 -11.49 -8.13
C ALA A 60 23.08 -12.96 -8.23
N SER A 61 22.72 -13.81 -7.27
CA SER A 61 22.99 -15.27 -7.29
C SER A 61 22.09 -16.04 -8.24
N ALA A 62 20.87 -15.53 -8.47
CA ALA A 62 19.84 -16.16 -9.29
C ALA A 62 19.30 -15.12 -10.28
N PRO A 63 20.10 -14.75 -11.31
CA PRO A 63 19.65 -13.79 -12.32
C PRO A 63 18.36 -14.32 -12.99
N GLY A 64 17.32 -13.48 -13.03
CA GLY A 64 15.98 -13.84 -13.48
C GLY A 64 14.97 -14.07 -12.35
N GLN A 65 15.42 -14.33 -11.12
CA GLN A 65 14.53 -14.34 -9.95
C GLN A 65 14.35 -12.91 -9.43
N VAL A 66 13.25 -12.30 -9.87
CA VAL A 66 12.76 -11.02 -9.38
C VAL A 66 11.51 -11.27 -8.55
N HIS A 67 11.44 -10.70 -7.35
CA HIS A 67 10.24 -10.75 -6.52
C HIS A 67 9.68 -9.34 -6.34
N TRP A 68 8.37 -9.22 -6.52
CA TRP A 68 7.65 -7.99 -6.27
C TRP A 68 6.79 -8.13 -5.02
N LEU A 69 6.88 -7.14 -4.13
CA LEU A 69 6.11 -7.06 -2.90
C LEU A 69 5.21 -5.82 -2.94
N PHE A 70 3.91 -6.03 -2.81
CA PHE A 70 2.92 -4.96 -2.70
C PHE A 70 2.82 -4.46 -1.26
N LEU A 71 2.96 -3.15 -1.05
CA LEU A 71 2.87 -2.53 0.28
C LEU A 71 1.59 -1.68 0.47
N GLY A 72 0.84 -1.42 -0.61
CA GLY A 72 -0.29 -0.49 -0.55
C GLY A 72 0.17 0.90 -0.09
N ASP A 73 -0.41 1.40 1.00
CA ASP A 73 -0.06 2.71 1.55
C ASP A 73 1.24 2.72 2.38
N ALA A 74 1.77 1.55 2.76
CA ALA A 74 2.98 1.45 3.57
C ALA A 74 4.24 1.71 2.75
N THR A 75 5.23 2.37 3.34
CA THR A 75 6.55 2.68 2.75
C THR A 75 7.64 1.67 3.14
N SER A 76 7.33 0.79 4.09
CA SER A 76 8.21 -0.26 4.60
C SER A 76 7.41 -1.51 4.98
N ILE A 77 8.02 -2.69 4.80
CA ILE A 77 7.48 -3.97 5.29
C ILE A 77 7.35 -4.03 6.82
N LEU A 78 8.09 -3.16 7.53
CA LEU A 78 8.07 -3.08 8.98
C LEU A 78 6.99 -2.14 9.52
N GLU A 79 6.28 -1.41 8.64
CA GLU A 79 5.19 -0.56 9.09
C GLU A 79 3.97 -1.40 9.47
N PRO A 80 3.34 -1.12 10.63
CA PRO A 80 2.12 -1.80 11.02
C PRO A 80 0.97 -1.37 10.10
N SER A 81 0.56 -2.25 9.18
CA SER A 81 -0.54 -2.05 8.21
C SER A 81 -1.91 -1.75 8.85
N ALA A 82 -2.04 -1.80 10.17
CA ALA A 82 -3.27 -1.54 10.92
C ALA A 82 -3.64 -0.05 11.04
N ARG A 83 -2.76 0.89 10.69
CA ARG A 83 -3.03 2.33 10.89
C ARG A 83 -3.14 3.08 9.56
N LYS A 84 -4.36 3.14 9.03
CA LYS A 84 -4.98 4.26 8.29
C LYS A 84 -5.97 3.71 7.26
N ARG A 85 -7.14 3.28 7.72
CA ARG A 85 -8.35 3.58 6.96
C ARG A 85 -8.75 4.99 7.37
N PRO A 86 -8.53 6.04 6.56
CA PRO A 86 -9.25 7.28 6.82
C PRO A 86 -10.75 6.95 6.79
N PRO A 87 -11.56 7.42 7.74
CA PRO A 87 -12.99 7.18 7.70
C PRO A 87 -13.51 7.65 6.34
N SER A 88 -14.20 6.76 5.63
CA SER A 88 -14.86 7.12 4.38
C SER A 88 -15.78 8.30 4.64
N SER A 89 -15.95 9.18 3.66
CA SER A 89 -16.81 10.36 3.77
C SER A 89 -18.24 10.05 4.24
N ALA A 90 -18.69 8.79 4.10
CA ALA A 90 -19.97 8.31 4.61
C ALA A 90 -20.13 8.44 6.14
N GLU A 91 -19.04 8.32 6.91
CA GLU A 91 -19.13 8.34 8.39
C GLU A 91 -19.15 9.77 8.96
N ARG A 92 -18.71 10.77 8.18
CA ARG A 92 -18.80 12.19 8.56
C ARG A 92 -20.21 12.76 8.45
N SER A 93 -21.07 12.18 7.63
CA SER A 93 -22.45 12.64 7.47
C SER A 93 -23.42 12.10 8.53
N ALA A 94 -23.04 11.05 9.27
CA ALA A 94 -23.89 10.44 10.29
C ALA A 94 -23.74 11.08 11.69
N ALA A 95 -22.69 11.88 11.92
CA ALA A 95 -22.43 12.53 13.20
C ALA A 95 -23.06 13.92 13.36
N ALA A 96 -23.84 14.37 12.35
CA ALA A 96 -24.53 15.65 12.36
C ALA A 96 -26.04 15.44 12.30
N GLU A 97 -26.62 14.81 13.32
CA GLU A 97 -28.03 15.00 13.63
C GLU A 97 -28.18 15.77 14.95
N PRO A 98 -28.89 16.92 14.97
CA PRO A 98 -29.10 17.71 16.17
C PRO A 98 -30.04 16.98 17.12
N HIS A 99 -29.57 16.76 18.34
CA HIS A 99 -30.37 16.27 19.45
C HIS A 99 -31.46 17.29 19.81
N ALA A 100 -32.69 17.07 19.37
CA ALA A 100 -33.86 17.78 19.86
C ALA A 100 -34.28 17.18 21.22
N PRO A 101 -34.46 17.99 22.29
CA PRO A 101 -34.92 17.47 23.57
C PRO A 101 -36.41 17.07 23.50
N PRO A 102 -36.85 16.01 24.19
CA PRO A 102 -38.25 15.64 24.22
C PRO A 102 -39.06 16.63 25.07
N ALA A 103 -40.17 17.08 24.51
CA ALA A 103 -41.17 17.88 25.21
C ALA A 103 -41.78 17.08 26.38
N GLY A 104 -41.72 17.65 27.59
CA GLY A 104 -42.34 17.08 28.77
C GLY A 104 -43.86 17.04 28.61
N ALA A 105 -44.42 15.84 28.76
CA ALA A 105 -45.83 15.64 29.04
C ALA A 105 -45.98 15.48 30.55
N GLU A 106 -46.55 16.48 31.21
CA GLU A 106 -47.10 16.30 32.56
C GLU A 106 -48.54 16.84 32.53
N GLN A 107 -49.49 15.91 32.45
CA GLN A 107 -50.87 16.13 32.84
C GLN A 107 -51.02 15.60 34.27
N ALA A 108 -51.55 16.42 35.18
CA ALA A 108 -52.53 15.96 36.17
C ALA A 108 -53.28 17.16 36.75
N ALA A 109 -54.60 16.97 36.82
CA ALA A 109 -55.59 17.83 37.43
C ALA A 109 -55.59 17.74 38.96
#